data_AF-A0A3N6QSR4-F1
#
_entry.id   AF-A0A3N6QSR4-F1
#
_cell.length_a   1.000
_cell.length_b   1.000
_cell.length_c   1.000
_cell.angle_alpha   90.00
_cell.angle_beta   90.00
_cell.angle_gamma   90.00
#
_symmetry.space_group_name_H-M   'P 1'
#
loop_
_entity.id
_entity.type
_entity.pdbx_description
1 polymer ?
#
loop_
_entity_poly.entity_id
_entity_poly.type
_entity_poly.pdbx_seq_one_letter_code
_entity_poly.pdbx_strand_id
1 'polypeptide(L)'
;MAASYHVRSSSLPSRLHSSGLSHIQLLLKKLPTDNNNNSLSLLSQLYHSVSHLFNESPSSLLLPHHSFFTHLLDLSLVHLDLCSKLRDITCRIKDCLRDLRSAFRRRRHGGDSTIRRHVISFIRSRKAVHKDLAKLLLLLKHADHSYSGPTHHLITLLRQVCSQTCLSFRTVLLSLSTSVPKPRPSKWALVTKLVIKNVTNTGAQVQTGHRNEYQLMDEELQRFCTAKEIKKERIKSLNTSLDKVDIVVEDLEETLESLYRRMIQARVSLLNIVSLHI
;
A
#
# COMPACT_ATOMS: atom_id res chain seq x y z
N MET A 1 -9.06 -17.43 66.40
CA MET A 1 -9.45 -16.22 65.64
C MET A 1 -8.54 -16.12 64.42
N ALA A 2 -9.04 -16.49 63.23
CA ALA A 2 -8.28 -16.38 61.99
C ALA A 2 -8.47 -14.97 61.43
N ALA A 3 -7.37 -14.23 61.25
CA ALA A 3 -7.40 -12.92 60.62
C ALA A 3 -7.77 -13.09 59.13
N SER A 4 -8.96 -12.64 58.77
CA SER A 4 -9.40 -12.50 57.38
C SER A 4 -8.56 -11.41 56.71
N TYR A 5 -7.63 -11.80 55.85
CA TYR A 5 -6.93 -10.86 54.99
C TYR A 5 -7.88 -10.41 53.88
N HIS A 6 -8.33 -9.15 53.96
CA HIS A 6 -9.02 -8.50 52.86
C HIS A 6 -8.12 -8.50 51.62
N VAL A 7 -8.49 -9.27 50.60
CA VAL A 7 -7.96 -9.12 49.24
C VAL A 7 -8.38 -7.75 48.76
N ARG A 8 -7.45 -6.79 48.79
CA ARG A 8 -7.68 -5.46 48.21
C ARG A 8 -7.81 -5.62 46.69
N SER A 9 -8.97 -5.28 46.17
CA SER A 9 -9.19 -5.09 44.74
C SER A 9 -8.21 -4.02 44.22
N SER A 10 -7.33 -4.40 43.31
CA SER A 10 -6.46 -3.45 42.63
C SER A 10 -7.28 -2.69 41.58
N SER A 11 -7.76 -1.50 41.92
CA SER A 11 -8.47 -0.56 41.03
C SER A 11 -7.52 0.26 40.14
N LEU A 12 -6.27 -0.17 39.98
CA LEU A 12 -5.30 0.54 39.15
C LEU A 12 -5.52 0.20 37.67
N PRO A 13 -5.61 1.20 36.77
CA PRO A 13 -5.62 1.00 35.34
C PRO A 13 -4.20 0.67 34.85
N SER A 14 -3.58 -0.38 35.40
CA SER A 14 -2.23 -0.83 35.05
C SER A 14 -2.25 -1.97 34.03
N ARG A 15 -3.42 -2.29 33.45
CA ARG A 15 -3.60 -3.38 32.48
C ARG A 15 -4.04 -2.84 31.13
N LEU A 16 -3.41 -3.36 30.08
CA LEU A 16 -3.91 -3.24 28.71
C LEU A 16 -5.36 -3.70 28.63
N HIS A 17 -6.21 -2.90 27.99
CA HIS A 17 -7.62 -3.27 27.84
C HIS A 17 -7.75 -4.48 26.91
N SER A 18 -8.17 -5.63 27.46
CA SER A 18 -8.25 -6.92 26.75
C SER A 18 -9.05 -6.84 25.44
N SER A 19 -10.07 -5.97 25.39
CA SER A 19 -10.87 -5.79 24.17
C SER A 19 -10.09 -5.16 23.00
N GLY A 20 -9.17 -4.23 23.28
CA GLY A 20 -8.37 -3.56 22.24
C GLY A 20 -7.40 -4.53 21.57
N LEU A 21 -6.72 -5.37 22.36
CA LEU A 21 -5.85 -6.44 21.86
C LEU A 21 -6.63 -7.48 21.05
N SER A 22 -7.80 -7.87 21.56
CA SER A 22 -8.69 -8.84 20.89
C SER A 22 -9.16 -8.32 19.52
N HIS A 23 -9.49 -7.03 19.44
CA HIS A 23 -9.92 -6.41 18.19
C HIS A 23 -8.79 -6.33 17.15
N ILE A 24 -7.58 -5.94 17.57
CA ILE A 24 -6.39 -5.96 16.71
C ILE A 24 -6.12 -7.37 16.18
N GLN A 25 -6.21 -8.39 17.05
CA GLN A 25 -6.02 -9.78 16.65
C GLN A 25 -7.09 -10.25 15.65
N LEU A 26 -8.34 -9.80 15.80
CA LEU A 26 -9.42 -10.09 14.84
C LEU A 26 -9.12 -9.48 13.47
N LEU A 27 -8.69 -8.22 13.41
CA LEU A 27 -8.34 -7.55 12.15
C LEU A 27 -7.13 -8.22 11.47
N LEU A 28 -6.13 -8.62 12.25
CA LEU A 28 -4.97 -9.37 11.75
C LEU A 28 -5.34 -10.73 11.14
N LYS A 29 -6.38 -11.39 11.64
CA LYS A 29 -6.89 -12.65 11.06
C LYS A 29 -7.64 -12.44 9.73
N LYS A 30 -8.22 -11.26 9.51
CA LYS A 30 -8.96 -10.92 8.27
C LYS A 30 -8.05 -10.47 7.13
N LEU A 31 -6.91 -9.83 7.44
CA LEU A 31 -6.00 -9.30 6.44
C LEU A 31 -5.47 -10.33 5.42
N PRO A 32 -5.11 -11.58 5.82
CA PRO A 32 -4.66 -12.61 4.89
C PRO A 32 -5.76 -13.16 3.95
N THR A 33 -7.03 -13.02 4.33
CA THR A 33 -8.17 -13.63 3.62
C THR A 33 -8.84 -12.69 2.63
N ASP A 34 -8.64 -11.37 2.76
CA ASP A 34 -9.23 -10.38 1.87
C ASP A 34 -8.39 -10.20 0.60
N ASN A 35 -8.92 -10.70 -0.51
CA ASN A 35 -8.31 -10.68 -1.83
C ASN A 35 -8.19 -9.22 -2.34
N ASN A 36 -7.02 -8.61 -2.13
CA ASN A 36 -6.51 -7.32 -2.63
C ASN A 36 -7.30 -6.03 -2.33
N ASN A 37 -8.61 -5.95 -2.57
CA ASN A 37 -9.31 -4.67 -2.68
C ASN A 37 -9.56 -3.98 -1.32
N ASN A 38 -9.73 -4.74 -0.24
CA ASN A 38 -10.02 -4.18 1.10
C ASN A 38 -8.81 -4.17 2.04
N SER A 39 -7.66 -4.68 1.60
CA SER A 39 -6.46 -4.87 2.44
C SER A 39 -5.99 -3.56 3.10
N LEU A 40 -5.91 -2.46 2.33
CA LEU A 40 -5.52 -1.15 2.85
C LEU A 40 -6.58 -0.51 3.76
N SER A 41 -7.87 -0.75 3.50
CA SER A 41 -8.96 -0.25 4.35
C SER A 41 -8.94 -0.95 5.71
N LEU A 42 -8.79 -2.27 5.72
CA LEU A 42 -8.59 -3.04 6.97
C LEU A 42 -7.30 -2.62 7.68
N LEU A 43 -6.23 -2.34 6.94
CA LEU A 43 -4.99 -1.83 7.53
C LEU A 43 -5.20 -0.45 8.17
N SER A 44 -6.01 0.42 7.56
CA SER A 44 -6.39 1.72 8.15
C SER A 44 -7.15 1.52 9.47
N GLN A 45 -8.11 0.57 9.52
CA GLN A 45 -8.81 0.20 10.76
C GLN A 45 -7.85 -0.39 11.81
N LEU A 46 -6.86 -1.16 11.38
CA LEU A 46 -5.83 -1.74 12.25
C LEU A 46 -5.00 -0.63 12.91
N TYR A 47 -4.50 0.34 12.13
CA TYR A 47 -3.75 1.48 12.67
C TYR A 47 -4.61 2.38 13.57
N HIS A 48 -5.90 2.56 13.25
CA HIS A 48 -6.82 3.26 14.13
C HIS A 48 -6.95 2.55 15.49
N SER A 49 -7.10 1.22 15.48
CA SER A 49 -7.19 0.40 16.68
C SER A 49 -5.89 0.43 17.51
N VAL A 50 -4.74 0.42 16.83
CA VAL A 50 -3.43 0.56 17.47
C VAL A 50 -3.28 1.93 18.14
N SER A 51 -3.71 3.01 17.47
CA SER A 51 -3.71 4.36 18.06
C SER A 51 -4.60 4.43 19.31
N HIS A 52 -5.80 3.86 19.25
CA HIS A 52 -6.71 3.81 20.39
C HIS A 52 -6.13 3.01 21.56
N LEU A 53 -5.58 1.82 21.29
CA LEU A 53 -4.91 1.00 22.29
C LEU A 53 -3.84 1.79 23.03
N PHE A 54 -3.00 2.52 22.29
CA PHE A 54 -1.95 3.33 22.87
C PHE A 54 -2.50 4.50 23.68
N ASN A 55 -3.48 5.25 23.19
CA ASN A 55 -4.08 6.35 23.93
C ASN A 55 -4.73 5.92 25.28
N GLU A 56 -5.23 4.68 25.36
CA GLU A 56 -5.82 4.12 26.57
C GLU A 56 -4.82 3.37 27.47
N SER A 57 -3.58 3.17 27.01
CA SER A 57 -2.59 2.38 27.74
C SER A 57 -1.85 3.23 28.78
N PRO A 58 -1.59 2.70 29.99
CA PRO A 58 -0.76 3.38 30.98
C PRO A 58 0.70 3.42 30.50
N SER A 59 1.40 4.52 30.74
CA SER A 59 2.80 4.69 30.31
C SER A 59 3.72 3.60 30.85
N SER A 60 3.44 3.11 32.07
CA SER A 60 4.19 2.05 32.74
C SER A 60 4.31 0.74 31.95
N LEU A 61 3.47 0.54 30.94
CA LEU A 61 3.50 -0.62 30.04
C LEU A 61 4.79 -0.68 29.19
N LEU A 62 5.44 0.47 28.97
CA LEU A 62 6.59 0.58 28.05
C LEU A 62 7.95 0.38 28.73
N LEU A 63 8.04 0.57 30.06
CA LEU A 63 9.29 0.51 30.82
C LEU A 63 10.14 -0.75 30.54
N PRO A 64 9.55 -1.97 30.52
CA PRO A 64 10.32 -3.19 30.31
C PRO A 64 10.86 -3.35 28.87
N HIS A 65 10.38 -2.55 27.91
CA HIS A 65 10.55 -2.81 26.48
C HIS A 65 10.87 -1.53 25.66
N HIS A 66 11.52 -0.53 26.27
CA HIS A 66 11.86 0.74 25.62
C HIS A 66 12.59 0.59 24.27
N SER A 67 13.56 -0.33 24.17
CA SER A 67 14.31 -0.59 22.92
C SER A 67 13.42 -1.14 21.80
N PHE A 68 12.38 -1.90 22.12
CA PHE A 68 11.43 -2.38 21.13
C PHE A 68 10.54 -1.24 20.62
N PHE A 69 10.03 -0.38 21.51
CA PHE A 69 9.14 0.72 21.12
C PHE A 69 9.87 1.83 20.34
N THR A 70 11.14 2.09 20.65
CA THR A 70 11.99 2.97 19.83
C THR A 70 12.22 2.41 18.44
N HIS A 71 12.57 1.12 18.32
CA HIS A 71 12.67 0.46 17.02
C HIS A 71 11.33 0.44 16.26
N LEU A 72 10.21 0.26 16.95
CA LEU A 72 8.88 0.33 16.36
C LEU A 72 8.57 1.72 15.80
N LEU A 73 9.00 2.79 16.49
CA LEU A 73 8.89 4.17 15.99
C LEU A 73 9.71 4.36 14.71
N ASP A 74 10.93 3.83 14.65
CA ASP A 74 11.76 3.89 13.44
C ASP A 74 11.11 3.14 12.29
N LEU A 75 10.59 1.93 12.54
CA LEU A 75 9.89 1.14 11.54
C LEU A 75 8.59 1.83 11.07
N SER A 76 7.88 2.51 11.97
CA SER A 76 6.69 3.28 11.62
C SER A 76 7.00 4.44 10.65
N LEU A 77 8.17 5.06 10.77
CA LEU A 77 8.64 6.08 9.82
C LEU A 77 8.90 5.47 8.44
N VAL A 78 9.55 4.30 8.39
CA VAL A 78 9.78 3.59 7.12
C VAL A 78 8.44 3.27 6.41
N HIS A 79 7.43 2.83 7.17
CA HIS A 79 6.11 2.57 6.60
C HIS A 79 5.43 3.86 6.11
N LEU A 80 5.54 4.97 6.85
CA LEU A 80 5.01 6.27 6.44
C LEU A 80 5.66 6.77 5.16
N ASP A 81 6.98 6.67 5.05
CA ASP A 81 7.72 7.04 3.83
C ASP A 81 7.29 6.20 2.63
N LEU A 82 7.09 4.90 2.84
CA LEU A 82 6.58 3.99 1.81
C LEU A 82 5.17 4.40 1.37
N CYS A 83 4.27 4.67 2.32
CA CYS A 83 2.91 5.13 2.05
C CYS A 83 2.92 6.46 1.28
N SER A 84 3.77 7.40 1.68
CA SER A 84 3.93 8.69 1.02
C SER A 84 4.39 8.53 -0.44
N LYS A 85 5.45 7.74 -0.67
CA LYS A 85 5.94 7.49 -2.04
C LYS A 85 4.90 6.80 -2.91
N LEU A 86 4.09 5.92 -2.33
CA LEU A 86 3.01 5.26 -3.04
C LEU A 86 1.89 6.25 -3.40
N ARG A 87 1.51 7.15 -2.49
CA ARG A 87 0.58 8.26 -2.78
C ARG A 87 1.08 9.11 -3.95
N ASP A 88 2.36 9.50 -3.93
CA ASP A 88 2.97 10.30 -5.02
C ASP A 88 2.97 9.55 -6.36
N ILE A 89 3.12 8.22 -6.36
CA ILE A 89 2.97 7.40 -7.57
C ILE A 89 1.51 7.43 -8.05
N THR A 90 0.54 7.23 -7.15
CA THR A 90 -0.89 7.21 -7.49
C THR A 90 -1.34 8.55 -8.08
N CYS A 91 -0.95 9.67 -7.48
CA CYS A 91 -1.23 11.01 -8.01
C CYS A 91 -0.63 11.21 -9.41
N ARG A 92 0.64 10.78 -9.63
CA ARG A 92 1.27 10.84 -10.95
C ARG A 92 0.53 10.01 -12.00
N ILE A 93 -0.02 8.84 -11.63
CA ILE A 93 -0.86 8.04 -12.55
C ILE A 93 -2.12 8.83 -12.90
N LYS A 94 -2.83 9.39 -11.91
CA LYS A 94 -4.05 10.19 -12.08
C LYS A 94 -3.83 11.39 -13.02
N ASP A 95 -2.75 12.12 -12.84
CA ASP A 95 -2.39 13.26 -13.69
C ASP A 95 -2.13 12.83 -15.13
N CYS A 96 -1.40 11.74 -15.33
CA CYS A 96 -1.14 11.20 -16.67
C CYS A 96 -2.44 10.76 -17.39
N LEU A 97 -3.40 10.17 -16.66
CA LEU A 97 -4.71 9.82 -17.20
C LEU A 97 -5.47 11.08 -17.64
N ARG A 98 -5.51 12.10 -16.77
CA ARG A 98 -6.17 13.39 -17.03
C ARG A 98 -5.57 14.09 -18.25
N ASP A 99 -4.25 14.11 -18.37
CA ASP A 99 -3.53 14.70 -19.50
C ASP A 99 -3.88 14.03 -20.83
N LEU A 100 -3.87 12.70 -20.85
CA LEU A 100 -4.18 11.94 -22.05
C LEU A 100 -5.65 12.11 -22.46
N ARG A 101 -6.60 12.07 -21.51
CA ARG A 101 -8.02 12.37 -21.79
C ARG A 101 -8.21 13.78 -22.32
N SER A 102 -7.51 14.76 -21.75
CA SER A 102 -7.57 16.14 -22.20
C SER A 102 -7.08 16.30 -23.64
N ALA A 103 -6.03 15.57 -24.02
CA ALA A 103 -5.56 15.51 -25.40
C ALA A 103 -6.62 14.93 -26.35
N PHE A 104 -7.32 13.87 -25.96
CA PHE A 104 -8.41 13.31 -26.76
C PHE A 104 -9.58 14.29 -26.93
N ARG A 105 -9.96 15.04 -25.89
CA ARG A 105 -11.00 16.08 -25.97
C ARG A 105 -10.61 17.21 -26.91
N ARG A 106 -9.34 17.62 -26.91
CA ARG A 106 -8.82 18.73 -27.73
C ARG A 106 -8.46 18.34 -29.17
N ARG A 107 -8.60 17.06 -29.55
CA ARG A 107 -8.23 16.52 -30.89
C ARG A 107 -8.61 17.42 -32.07
N ARG A 108 -9.80 18.05 -32.01
CA ARG A 108 -10.36 18.87 -33.11
C ARG A 108 -9.39 19.95 -33.62
N HIS A 109 -8.41 20.37 -32.82
CA HIS A 109 -7.46 21.44 -33.15
C HIS A 109 -6.02 20.95 -33.40
N GLY A 110 -5.67 19.69 -33.07
CA GLY A 110 -4.27 19.23 -32.99
C GLY A 110 -3.87 18.09 -33.92
N GLY A 111 -4.82 17.47 -34.63
CA GLY A 111 -4.54 16.34 -35.53
C GLY A 111 -3.97 15.08 -34.84
N ASP A 112 -3.70 14.04 -35.62
CA ASP A 112 -3.32 12.71 -35.09
C ASP A 112 -1.90 12.66 -34.49
N SER A 113 -1.00 13.53 -34.97
CA SER A 113 0.39 13.60 -34.50
C SER A 113 0.48 14.06 -33.04
N THR A 114 -0.34 15.04 -32.63
CA THR A 114 -0.36 15.53 -31.24
C THR A 114 -0.89 14.47 -30.28
N ILE A 115 -1.93 13.74 -30.66
CA ILE A 115 -2.46 12.62 -29.86
C ILE A 115 -1.40 11.55 -29.69
N ARG A 116 -0.71 11.18 -30.78
CA ARG A 116 0.37 10.18 -30.73
C ARG A 116 1.46 10.60 -29.75
N ARG A 117 1.81 11.89 -29.69
CA ARG A 117 2.76 12.43 -28.71
C ARG A 117 2.28 12.23 -27.26
N HIS A 118 1.01 12.52 -26.96
CA HIS A 118 0.45 12.33 -25.62
C HIS A 118 0.41 10.85 -25.23
N VAL A 119 0.03 9.95 -26.14
CA VAL A 119 0.06 8.49 -25.90
C VAL A 119 1.48 8.01 -25.61
N ILE A 120 2.47 8.46 -26.39
CA ILE A 120 3.87 8.11 -26.15
C ILE A 120 4.34 8.68 -24.79
N SER A 121 3.93 9.90 -24.43
CA SER A 121 4.21 10.49 -23.12
C SER A 121 3.64 9.64 -21.98
N PHE A 122 2.37 9.22 -22.09
CA PHE A 122 1.71 8.36 -21.13
C PHE A 122 2.45 7.02 -20.94
N ILE A 123 2.86 6.37 -22.05
CA ILE A 123 3.63 5.12 -22.00
C ILE A 123 5.00 5.34 -21.33
N ARG A 124 5.67 6.47 -21.56
CA ARG A 124 6.92 6.80 -20.87
C ARG A 124 6.70 6.99 -19.37
N SER A 125 5.65 7.70 -18.98
CA SER A 125 5.26 7.86 -17.57
C SER A 125 4.98 6.52 -16.90
N ARG A 126 4.18 5.65 -17.54
CA ARG A 126 3.93 4.27 -17.07
C ARG A 126 5.22 3.49 -16.81
N LYS A 127 6.23 3.62 -17.68
CA LYS A 127 7.55 3.00 -17.47
C LYS A 127 8.31 3.60 -16.29
N ALA A 128 8.22 4.91 -16.08
CA ALA A 128 8.85 5.57 -14.94
C ALA A 128 8.21 5.12 -13.62
N VAL A 129 6.88 5.10 -13.57
CA VAL A 129 6.11 4.55 -12.43
C VAL A 129 6.53 3.12 -12.12
N HIS A 130 6.63 2.24 -13.12
CA HIS A 130 7.10 0.86 -12.93
C HIS A 130 8.51 0.77 -12.32
N LYS A 131 9.43 1.65 -12.72
CA LYS A 131 10.76 1.69 -12.11
C LYS A 131 10.69 2.11 -10.65
N ASP A 132 9.84 3.07 -10.32
CA ASP A 132 9.67 3.53 -8.94
C ASP A 132 9.01 2.44 -8.07
N LEU A 133 7.99 1.75 -8.58
CA LEU A 133 7.36 0.59 -7.91
C LEU A 133 8.38 -0.53 -7.65
N ALA A 134 9.25 -0.83 -8.61
CA ALA A 134 10.31 -1.83 -8.43
C ALA A 134 11.30 -1.45 -7.32
N LYS A 135 11.66 -0.16 -7.20
CA LYS A 135 12.51 0.31 -6.08
C LYS A 135 11.80 0.10 -4.74
N LEU A 136 10.51 0.41 -4.65
CA LEU A 136 9.73 0.22 -3.42
C LEU A 136 9.62 -1.26 -3.03
N LEU A 137 9.42 -2.16 -4.01
CA LEU A 137 9.41 -3.60 -3.78
C LEU A 137 10.75 -4.14 -3.27
N LEU A 138 11.87 -3.59 -3.76
CA LEU A 138 13.21 -3.94 -3.26
C LEU A 138 13.39 -3.48 -1.81
N LEU A 139 12.93 -2.28 -1.45
CA LEU A 139 12.98 -1.79 -0.07
C LEU A 139 12.23 -2.73 0.89
N LEU A 140 11.04 -3.18 0.50
CA LEU A 140 10.25 -4.12 1.31
C LEU A 140 10.94 -5.47 1.51
N LYS A 141 11.68 -5.97 0.52
CA LYS A 141 12.40 -7.25 0.62
C LYS A 141 13.50 -7.23 1.69
N HIS A 142 14.14 -6.08 1.90
CA HIS A 142 15.20 -5.95 2.90
C HIS A 142 14.68 -5.82 4.33
N ALA A 143 13.38 -5.54 4.51
CA ALA A 143 12.74 -5.38 5.82
C ALA A 143 12.24 -6.71 6.43
N ASP A 144 12.28 -7.83 5.69
CA ASP A 144 11.73 -9.14 6.09
C ASP A 144 12.59 -9.92 7.11
N HIS A 145 13.50 -9.27 7.84
CA HIS A 145 14.43 -9.95 8.76
C HIS A 145 14.30 -9.37 10.16
N SER A 146 13.48 -9.98 11.02
CA SER A 146 13.53 -9.71 12.47
C SER A 146 13.01 -10.86 13.34
N TYR A 147 13.98 -11.47 14.03
CA TYR A 147 14.01 -12.25 15.29
C TYR A 147 12.73 -12.97 15.79
N SER A 148 12.79 -14.30 15.80
CA SER A 148 11.84 -15.23 16.42
C SER A 148 12.29 -15.58 17.84
N GLY A 149 11.62 -15.02 18.85
CA GLY A 149 11.79 -15.39 20.26
C GLY A 149 10.50 -15.10 21.03
N PRO A 150 10.23 -15.82 22.14
CA PRO A 150 9.03 -15.57 22.94
C PRO A 150 9.10 -14.16 23.54
N THR A 151 8.10 -13.33 23.22
CA THR A 151 8.01 -11.94 23.69
C THR A 151 6.61 -11.67 24.25
N HIS A 152 6.48 -10.57 24.99
CA HIS A 152 5.20 -10.08 25.51
C HIS A 152 4.12 -10.05 24.41
N HIS A 153 2.86 -10.42 24.75
CA HIS A 153 1.79 -10.58 23.76
C HIS A 153 1.57 -9.33 22.89
N LEU A 154 1.66 -8.13 23.48
CA LEU A 154 1.59 -6.86 22.74
C LEU A 154 2.71 -6.72 21.69
N ILE A 155 3.94 -7.10 22.04
CA ILE A 155 5.10 -7.04 21.12
C ILE A 155 4.84 -7.95 19.93
N THR A 156 4.33 -9.16 20.19
CA THR A 156 3.99 -10.13 19.14
C THR A 156 2.91 -9.57 18.21
N LEU A 157 1.83 -8.99 18.76
CA LEU A 157 0.78 -8.35 17.96
C LEU A 157 1.31 -7.18 17.13
N LEU A 158 2.11 -6.28 17.71
CA LEU A 158 2.66 -5.12 16.98
C LEU A 158 3.60 -5.56 15.85
N ARG A 159 4.41 -6.60 16.06
CA ARG A 159 5.22 -7.20 14.97
C ARG A 159 4.34 -7.75 13.85
N GLN A 160 3.22 -8.39 14.18
CA GLN A 160 2.26 -8.84 13.18
C GLN A 160 1.64 -7.67 12.41
N VAL A 161 1.30 -6.55 13.08
CA VAL A 161 0.84 -5.31 12.42
C VAL A 161 1.88 -4.82 11.42
N CYS A 162 3.16 -4.78 11.81
CA CYS A 162 4.24 -4.36 10.91
C CYS A 162 4.40 -5.30 9.72
N SER A 163 4.44 -6.62 9.95
CA SER A 163 4.53 -7.62 8.87
C SER A 163 3.36 -7.47 7.89
N GLN A 164 2.14 -7.30 8.40
CA GLN A 164 0.96 -7.12 7.58
C GLN A 164 0.91 -5.80 6.82
N THR A 165 1.51 -4.74 7.38
CA THR A 165 1.72 -3.48 6.69
C THR A 165 2.60 -3.70 5.45
N CYS A 166 3.74 -4.36 5.62
CA CYS A 166 4.65 -4.71 4.52
C CYS A 166 3.97 -5.56 3.44
N LEU A 167 3.22 -6.58 3.85
CA LEU A 167 2.48 -7.45 2.93
C LEU A 167 1.43 -6.68 2.13
N SER A 168 0.65 -5.83 2.78
CA SER A 168 -0.39 -5.03 2.13
C SER A 168 0.21 -4.06 1.11
N PHE A 169 1.29 -3.34 1.47
CA PHE A 169 2.00 -2.50 0.50
C PHE A 169 2.60 -3.31 -0.65
N ARG A 170 3.21 -4.46 -0.37
CA ARG A 170 3.76 -5.34 -1.41
C ARG A 170 2.69 -5.75 -2.41
N THR A 171 1.52 -6.15 -1.92
CA THR A 171 0.38 -6.57 -2.74
C THR A 171 -0.10 -5.44 -3.66
N VAL A 172 -0.23 -4.22 -3.14
CA VAL A 172 -0.62 -3.04 -3.94
C VAL A 172 0.45 -2.66 -4.96
N LEU A 173 1.73 -2.70 -4.57
CA LEU A 173 2.83 -2.41 -5.49
C LEU A 173 2.86 -3.42 -6.65
N LEU A 174 2.60 -4.69 -6.37
CA LEU A 174 2.52 -5.74 -7.39
C LEU A 174 1.31 -5.55 -8.32
N SER A 175 0.15 -5.13 -7.81
CA SER A 175 -1.04 -4.88 -8.63
C SER A 175 -0.84 -3.71 -9.60
N LEU A 176 -0.15 -2.65 -9.17
CA LEU A 176 0.21 -1.50 -10.02
C LEU A 176 1.32 -1.82 -11.05
N SER A 177 2.14 -2.82 -10.73
CA SER A 177 3.29 -3.27 -11.55
C SER A 177 2.90 -4.21 -12.69
N THR A 178 1.61 -4.37 -13.03
CA THR A 178 1.21 -5.20 -14.17
C THR A 178 1.69 -4.63 -15.51
N SER A 179 2.11 -5.54 -16.40
CA SER A 179 3.00 -5.32 -17.56
C SER A 179 2.63 -4.16 -18.50
N VAL A 180 3.57 -3.22 -18.68
CA VAL A 180 3.49 -2.09 -19.63
C VAL A 180 3.42 -2.54 -21.11
N PRO A 181 2.66 -1.84 -21.98
CA PRO A 181 2.63 -2.09 -23.42
C PRO A 181 3.94 -1.61 -24.04
N LYS A 182 4.52 -2.40 -24.94
CA LYS A 182 5.69 -1.99 -25.71
C LYS A 182 5.33 -1.87 -27.19
N PRO A 183 5.66 -0.72 -27.84
CA PRO A 183 5.41 -0.55 -29.27
C PRO A 183 6.32 -1.42 -30.17
N ARG A 184 7.43 -2.01 -29.65
CA ARG A 184 8.28 -3.02 -30.33
C ARG A 184 9.02 -3.92 -29.31
N PRO A 185 9.30 -5.19 -29.62
CA PRO A 185 10.08 -6.08 -28.75
C PRO A 185 11.55 -5.65 -28.73
N SER A 186 12.13 -5.45 -27.54
CA SER A 186 13.58 -5.23 -27.36
C SER A 186 14.15 -6.24 -26.37
N LYS A 187 15.40 -6.67 -26.61
CA LYS A 187 16.11 -7.73 -25.85
C LYS A 187 16.26 -7.42 -24.34
N TRP A 188 16.14 -6.15 -23.94
CA TRP A 188 16.12 -5.70 -22.54
C TRP A 188 14.80 -5.98 -21.79
N ALA A 189 13.77 -6.49 -22.47
CA ALA A 189 12.47 -6.81 -21.87
C ALA A 189 12.53 -7.96 -20.85
N LEU A 190 13.56 -8.80 -20.93
CA LEU A 190 13.75 -9.92 -20.03
C LEU A 190 14.14 -9.44 -18.63
N VAL A 191 14.96 -8.40 -18.51
CA VAL A 191 15.51 -7.95 -17.21
C VAL A 191 14.42 -7.36 -16.30
N THR A 192 13.49 -6.55 -16.82
CA THR A 192 12.37 -6.01 -16.01
C THR A 192 11.31 -7.05 -15.68
N LYS A 193 11.03 -7.98 -16.60
CA LYS A 193 10.16 -9.13 -16.28
C LYS A 193 10.83 -10.03 -15.25
N LEU A 194 12.14 -10.20 -15.27
CA LEU A 194 12.88 -11.01 -14.31
C LEU A 194 12.89 -10.36 -12.93
N VAL A 195 13.09 -9.04 -12.80
CA VAL A 195 13.09 -8.38 -11.47
C VAL A 195 11.72 -8.48 -10.80
N ILE A 196 10.62 -8.23 -11.54
CA ILE A 196 9.27 -8.38 -10.99
C ILE A 196 8.93 -9.86 -10.77
N LYS A 197 9.30 -10.77 -11.70
CA LYS A 197 9.06 -12.22 -11.58
C LYS A 197 9.86 -12.88 -10.44
N ASN A 198 11.09 -12.43 -10.19
CA ASN A 198 11.93 -12.87 -9.07
C ASN A 198 11.36 -12.38 -7.72
N VAL A 199 10.67 -11.24 -7.71
CA VAL A 199 9.96 -10.73 -6.53
C VAL A 199 8.62 -11.44 -6.31
N THR A 200 7.91 -11.87 -7.36
CA THR A 200 6.66 -12.64 -7.23
C THR A 200 6.83 -14.12 -6.91
N ASN A 201 8.05 -14.68 -7.02
CA ASN A 201 8.30 -16.12 -6.85
C ASN A 201 8.22 -16.63 -5.39
N THR A 202 7.93 -15.77 -4.41
CA THR A 202 7.72 -16.15 -3.02
C THR A 202 6.22 -16.18 -2.69
N GLY A 203 5.60 -17.35 -2.87
CA GLY A 203 4.44 -17.82 -2.10
C GLY A 203 3.03 -17.28 -2.40
N ALA A 204 2.85 -16.23 -3.20
CA ALA A 204 1.51 -15.74 -3.54
C ALA A 204 1.03 -16.29 -4.89
N GLN A 205 0.23 -17.35 -4.87
CA GLN A 205 -0.56 -17.74 -6.03
C GLN A 205 -1.61 -16.65 -6.31
N VAL A 206 -1.25 -15.66 -7.13
CA VAL A 206 -2.22 -14.76 -7.72
C VAL A 206 -2.96 -15.55 -8.80
N GLN A 207 -4.25 -15.82 -8.61
CA GLN A 207 -5.12 -16.48 -9.57
C GLN A 207 -5.10 -15.73 -10.91
N THR A 208 -4.38 -16.30 -11.88
CA THR A 208 -4.17 -15.79 -13.23
C THR A 208 -5.35 -16.09 -14.15
N GLY A 209 -6.55 -15.61 -13.80
CA GLY A 209 -7.76 -15.80 -14.60
C GLY A 209 -8.44 -14.50 -15.07
N HIS A 210 -8.37 -13.43 -14.27
CA HIS A 210 -9.06 -12.16 -14.57
C HIS A 210 -8.05 -11.09 -15.01
N ARG A 211 -8.27 -10.46 -16.17
CA ARG A 211 -7.44 -9.33 -16.60
C ARG A 211 -7.74 -8.14 -15.68
N ASN A 212 -6.70 -7.48 -15.18
CA ASN A 212 -6.89 -6.24 -14.43
C ASN A 212 -7.07 -5.04 -15.39
N GLU A 213 -7.61 -3.94 -14.88
CA GLU A 213 -7.93 -2.71 -15.61
C GLU A 213 -6.69 -2.13 -16.32
N TYR A 214 -5.54 -2.23 -15.64
CA TYR A 214 -4.25 -1.82 -16.19
C TYR A 214 -3.83 -2.66 -17.41
N GLN A 215 -4.02 -3.98 -17.39
CA GLN A 215 -3.73 -4.85 -18.53
C GLN A 215 -4.65 -4.54 -19.72
N LEU A 216 -5.94 -4.28 -19.49
CA LEU A 216 -6.87 -3.89 -20.54
C LEU A 216 -6.48 -2.57 -21.18
N MET A 217 -6.13 -1.57 -20.37
CA MET A 217 -5.61 -0.28 -20.85
C MET A 217 -4.33 -0.49 -21.64
N ASP A 218 -3.47 -1.36 -21.14
CA ASP A 218 -2.17 -1.61 -21.75
C ASP A 218 -2.30 -2.26 -23.15
N GLU A 219 -3.21 -3.22 -23.32
CA GLU A 219 -3.53 -3.80 -24.63
C GLU A 219 -4.10 -2.77 -25.61
N GLU A 220 -4.98 -1.89 -25.13
CA GLU A 220 -5.59 -0.87 -25.96
C GLU A 220 -4.60 0.21 -26.38
N LEU A 221 -3.67 0.59 -25.50
CA LEU A 221 -2.53 1.46 -25.83
C LEU A 221 -1.64 0.83 -26.92
N GLN A 222 -1.41 -0.48 -26.87
CA GLN A 222 -0.63 -1.18 -27.89
C GLN A 222 -1.33 -1.14 -29.25
N ARG A 223 -2.63 -1.46 -29.28
CA ARG A 223 -3.47 -1.38 -30.50
C ARG A 223 -3.53 0.04 -31.06
N PHE A 224 -3.56 1.04 -30.17
CA PHE A 224 -3.54 2.44 -30.55
C PHE A 224 -2.20 2.82 -31.22
N CYS A 225 -1.08 2.34 -30.69
CA CYS A 225 0.25 2.63 -31.22
C CYS A 225 0.52 2.02 -32.60
N THR A 226 0.00 0.82 -32.87
CA THR A 226 0.21 0.08 -34.12
C THR A 226 -0.74 0.51 -35.24
N ALA A 227 -1.78 1.29 -34.94
CA ALA A 227 -2.71 1.78 -35.93
C ALA A 227 -2.02 2.75 -36.92
N LYS A 228 -2.35 2.59 -38.21
CA LYS A 228 -1.94 3.52 -39.27
C LYS A 228 -2.68 4.86 -39.16
N GLU A 229 -3.95 4.82 -38.77
CA GLU A 229 -4.83 5.98 -38.64
C GLU A 229 -5.59 5.94 -37.31
N ILE A 230 -5.78 7.10 -36.67
CA ILE A 230 -6.46 7.20 -35.37
C ILE A 230 -7.95 7.43 -35.60
N LYS A 231 -8.73 6.36 -35.68
CA LYS A 231 -10.19 6.48 -35.80
C LYS A 231 -10.84 6.92 -34.49
N LYS A 232 -11.99 7.61 -34.57
CA LYS A 232 -12.73 8.13 -33.40
C LYS A 232 -13.16 6.99 -32.46
N GLU A 233 -13.48 5.82 -33.00
CA GLU A 233 -13.86 4.62 -32.26
C GLU A 233 -12.72 4.11 -31.38
N ARG A 234 -11.46 4.17 -31.87
CA ARG A 234 -10.27 3.77 -31.10
C ARG A 234 -10.02 4.69 -29.92
N ILE A 235 -10.20 6.00 -30.11
CA ILE A 235 -10.12 6.97 -29.01
C ILE A 235 -11.19 6.68 -27.97
N LYS A 236 -12.42 6.39 -28.40
CA LYS A 236 -13.52 6.04 -27.49
C LYS A 236 -13.19 4.78 -26.68
N SER A 237 -12.72 3.73 -27.34
CA SER A 237 -12.30 2.46 -26.71
C SER A 237 -11.19 2.68 -25.67
N LEU A 238 -10.13 3.42 -26.02
CA LEU A 238 -9.05 3.72 -25.10
C LEU A 238 -9.51 4.59 -23.93
N ASN A 239 -10.33 5.63 -24.17
CA ASN A 239 -10.92 6.44 -23.10
C ASN A 239 -11.71 5.59 -22.10
N THR A 240 -12.57 4.69 -22.57
CA THR A 240 -13.32 3.79 -21.69
C THR A 240 -12.39 2.93 -20.83
N SER A 241 -11.25 2.49 -21.37
CA SER A 241 -10.27 1.77 -20.57
C SER A 241 -9.52 2.67 -19.57
N LEU A 242 -9.22 3.91 -19.94
CA LEU A 242 -8.64 4.89 -19.01
C LEU A 242 -9.61 5.15 -17.86
N ASP A 243 -10.91 5.30 -18.12
CA ASP A 243 -11.95 5.56 -17.11
C ASP A 243 -12.00 4.45 -16.05
N LYS A 244 -11.88 3.19 -16.45
CA LYS A 244 -11.78 2.07 -15.51
C LYS A 244 -10.55 2.19 -14.61
N VAL A 245 -9.41 2.58 -15.16
CA VAL A 245 -8.19 2.79 -14.37
C VAL A 245 -8.32 4.00 -13.44
N ASP A 246 -9.01 5.07 -13.85
CA ASP A 246 -9.26 6.25 -13.02
C ASP A 246 -9.98 5.91 -11.74
N ILE A 247 -11.05 5.13 -11.84
CA ILE A 247 -11.89 4.75 -10.69
C ILE A 247 -11.02 4.00 -9.68
N VAL A 248 -10.25 3.02 -10.15
CA VAL A 248 -9.34 2.24 -9.29
C VAL A 248 -8.24 3.12 -8.68
N VAL A 249 -7.72 4.09 -9.43
CA VAL A 249 -6.69 5.03 -8.94
C VAL A 249 -7.25 6.00 -7.91
N GLU A 250 -8.48 6.46 -8.10
CA GLU A 250 -9.19 7.36 -7.18
C GLU A 250 -9.49 6.65 -5.86
N ASP A 251 -10.07 5.44 -5.91
CA ASP A 251 -10.31 4.62 -4.73
C ASP A 251 -9.01 4.35 -3.94
N LEU A 252 -7.92 4.08 -4.68
CA LEU A 252 -6.60 3.85 -4.09
C LEU A 252 -6.03 5.12 -3.44
N GLU A 253 -6.17 6.29 -4.08
CA GLU A 253 -5.72 7.58 -3.57
C GLU A 253 -6.42 7.91 -2.25
N GLU A 254 -7.75 7.78 -2.20
CA GLU A 254 -8.55 8.01 -1.00
C GLU A 254 -8.19 7.04 0.13
N THR A 255 -8.04 5.76 -0.19
CA THR A 255 -7.70 4.74 0.80
C THR A 255 -6.29 4.96 1.36
N LEU A 256 -5.31 5.33 0.53
CA LEU A 256 -3.96 5.65 0.97
C LEU A 256 -3.91 6.93 1.82
N GLU A 257 -4.69 7.96 1.48
CA GLU A 257 -4.81 9.18 2.28
C GLU A 257 -5.37 8.87 3.68
N SER A 258 -6.44 8.07 3.75
CA SER A 258 -7.02 7.60 5.01
C SER A 258 -5.99 6.82 5.83
N LEU A 259 -5.33 5.84 5.22
CA LEU A 259 -4.30 5.03 5.87
C LEU A 259 -3.14 5.87 6.40
N TYR A 260 -2.61 6.80 5.58
CA TYR A 260 -1.50 7.67 5.96
C TYR A 260 -1.83 8.49 7.23
N ARG A 261 -3.04 9.07 7.29
CA ARG A 261 -3.52 9.78 8.49
C ARG A 261 -3.60 8.88 9.72
N ARG A 262 -4.10 7.64 9.57
CA ARG A 262 -4.16 6.68 10.69
C ARG A 262 -2.78 6.23 11.17
N MET A 263 -1.82 6.05 10.25
CA MET A 263 -0.44 5.73 10.60
C MET A 263 0.23 6.86 11.39
N ILE A 264 0.00 8.13 11.00
CA ILE A 264 0.47 9.29 11.77
C ILE A 264 -0.14 9.28 13.16
N GLN A 265 -1.46 9.09 13.28
CA GLN A 265 -2.15 9.04 14.58
C GLN A 265 -1.57 7.95 15.49
N ALA A 266 -1.38 6.74 14.97
CA ALA A 266 -0.78 5.65 15.73
C ALA A 266 0.65 5.96 16.19
N ARG A 267 1.47 6.59 15.32
CA ARG A 267 2.82 7.02 15.67
C ARG A 267 2.82 8.09 16.75
N VAL A 268 1.95 9.09 16.65
CA VAL A 268 1.80 10.15 17.67
C VAL A 268 1.36 9.56 19.00
N SER A 269 0.37 8.66 19.00
CA SER A 269 -0.05 7.94 20.21
C SER A 269 1.12 7.19 20.85
N LEU A 270 1.91 6.45 20.07
CA LEU A 270 3.09 5.75 20.58
C LEU A 270 4.15 6.73 21.13
N LEU A 271 4.43 7.82 20.42
CA LEU A 271 5.38 8.85 20.86
C LEU A 271 4.96 9.48 22.19
N ASN A 272 3.69 9.79 22.35
CA ASN A 272 3.18 10.38 23.59
C ASN A 272 3.47 9.47 24.79
N ILE A 273 3.29 8.16 24.62
CA ILE A 273 3.56 7.22 25.71
C ILE A 273 5.07 7.07 25.98
N VAL A 274 5.89 7.04 24.93
CA VAL A 274 7.36 6.97 25.08
C VAL A 274 7.91 8.25 25.71
N SER A 275 7.35 9.42 25.38
CA SER A 275 7.83 10.73 25.85
C SER A 275 7.39 11.05 27.29
N LEU A 276 6.33 10.42 27.79
CA LEU A 276 5.89 10.53 29.20
C LEU A 276 6.86 9.87 30.20
N HIS A 277 7.98 9.32 29.72
CA HIS A 277 8.99 8.57 30.48
C HIS A 277 10.42 9.09 30.31
N ILE A 278 10.58 10.29 29.73
CA ILE A 278 11.80 11.10 29.79
C ILE A 278 11.55 12.23 30.79
#